data_AF-A0A8F5ZEY6-F1
#
_entry.id   AF-A0A8F5ZEY6-F1
#
_cell.length_a   1.000
_cell.length_b   1.000
_cell.length_c   1.000
_cell.angle_alpha   90.00
_cell.angle_beta   90.00
_cell.angle_gamma   90.00
#
_symmetry.space_group_name_H-M   'P 1'
#
loop_
_entity.id
_entity.type
_entity.pdbx_description
1 polymer ?
#
loop_
_entity_poly.entity_id
_entity_poly.type
_entity_poly.pdbx_seq_one_letter_code
_entity_poly.pdbx_strand_id
1 'polypeptide(L)'
;MEEEIVVIYLNGIGPFQVGRAQVIPVLLRLGDEVIRERDGGIVGVMSLSGSGKGMKIVIRERLYVTPVRRMKRVLEGKEKKGAVFGGEKL
;
A
#
# COMPACT_ATOMS: atom_id res chain seq x y z
N MET A 1 -4.71 -19.06 10.59
CA MET A 1 -5.06 -17.68 10.96
C MET A 1 -5.37 -16.96 9.67
N GLU A 2 -6.52 -16.30 9.55
CA GLU A 2 -6.75 -15.39 8.42
C GLU A 2 -5.70 -14.29 8.49
N GLU A 3 -4.85 -14.17 7.46
CA GLU A 3 -4.00 -12.99 7.34
C GLU A 3 -4.90 -11.76 7.28
N GLU A 4 -4.65 -10.76 8.12
CA GLU A 4 -5.35 -9.48 8.00
C GLU A 4 -4.93 -8.81 6.69
N ILE A 5 -5.85 -8.82 5.72
CA ILE A 5 -5.65 -8.25 4.39
C ILE A 5 -5.99 -6.77 4.42
N VAL A 6 -5.07 -5.95 3.91
CA VAL A 6 -5.32 -4.56 3.55
C VAL A 6 -5.63 -4.50 2.06
N VAL A 7 -6.78 -3.93 1.71
CA VAL A 7 -7.15 -3.70 0.31
C VAL A 7 -6.73 -2.29 -0.12
N ILE A 8 -5.83 -2.22 -1.10
CA ILE A 8 -5.38 -1.00 -1.76
C ILE A 8 -6.17 -0.86 -3.06
N TYR A 9 -6.98 0.19 -3.20
CA TYR A 9 -7.77 0.41 -4.41
C TYR A 9 -7.14 1.49 -5.28
N LEU A 10 -6.57 1.09 -6.41
CA LEU A 10 -5.94 2.00 -7.36
C LEU A 10 -6.91 2.41 -8.47
N ASN A 11 -7.13 3.71 -8.64
CA ASN A 11 -8.01 4.20 -9.70
C ASN A 11 -7.46 3.84 -11.09
N GLY A 12 -8.32 3.29 -11.95
CA GLY A 12 -7.97 2.83 -13.30
C GLY A 12 -7.16 1.53 -13.38
N ILE A 13 -6.89 0.85 -12.26
CA ILE A 13 -6.25 -0.49 -12.25
C ILE A 13 -7.11 -1.51 -11.49
N GLY A 14 -7.65 -1.13 -10.32
CA GLY A 14 -8.46 -2.02 -9.48
C GLY A 14 -7.82 -2.30 -8.11
N PRO A 15 -8.38 -3.27 -7.36
CA PRO A 15 -7.94 -3.60 -6.01
C PRO A 15 -6.69 -4.50 -6.02
N PHE A 16 -5.82 -4.26 -5.05
CA PHE A 16 -4.69 -5.12 -4.69
C PHE A 16 -4.81 -5.52 -3.22
N GLN A 17 -4.60 -6.79 -2.93
CA GLN A 17 -4.58 -7.33 -1.58
C GLN A 17 -3.14 -7.38 -1.10
N VAL A 18 -2.87 -6.76 0.03
CA VAL A 18 -1.56 -6.85 0.70
C VAL A 18 -1.77 -7.31 2.13
N GLY A 19 -0.90 -8.20 2.61
CA GLY A 19 -0.93 -8.61 3.99
C GLY A 19 -0.50 -7.46 4.90
N ARG A 20 -1.10 -7.33 6.08
CA ARG A 20 -0.64 -6.41 7.12
C ARG A 20 0.85 -6.57 7.44
N ALA A 21 1.36 -7.81 7.38
CA ALA A 21 2.77 -8.13 7.55
C ALA A 21 3.69 -7.51 6.49
N GLN A 22 3.20 -7.19 5.29
CA GLN A 22 3.96 -6.46 4.25
C GLN A 22 3.89 -4.94 4.45
N VAL A 23 2.85 -4.43 5.10
CA VAL A 23 2.68 -2.98 5.31
C VAL A 23 3.51 -2.51 6.51
N ILE A 24 3.57 -3.31 7.58
CA ILE A 24 4.23 -2.95 8.83
C ILE A 24 5.73 -2.62 8.66
N PRO A 25 6.55 -3.42 7.95
CA PRO A 25 7.98 -3.15 7.79
C PRO A 25 8.24 -1.78 7.15
N VAL A 26 7.47 -1.42 6.13
CA VAL A 26 7.55 -0.11 5.47
C VAL A 26 7.22 1.02 6.45
N LEU A 27 6.14 0.87 7.23
CA LEU A 27 5.75 1.86 8.24
C LEU A 27 6.78 2.01 9.37
N LEU A 28 7.50 0.93 9.69
CA LEU A 28 8.57 0.89 10.68
C LEU A 28 9.93 1.32 10.11
N ARG A 29 10.02 1.68 8.82
CA ARG A 29 11.27 2.07 8.14
C ARG A 29 12.32 0.95 8.10
N LEU A 30 11.88 -0.31 8.06
CA LEU A 30 12.77 -1.47 7.98
C LEU A 30 13.23 -1.77 6.54
N GLY A 31 12.58 -1.15 5.55
CA GLY A 31 12.90 -1.30 4.15
C GLY A 31 11.68 -1.13 3.27
N ASP A 32 11.90 -1.27 1.98
CA ASP A 32 10.85 -1.34 0.98
C ASP A 32 10.30 -2.76 0.90
N GLU A 33 9.01 -2.91 0.61
CA GLU A 33 8.34 -4.22 0.58
C GLU A 33 7.77 -4.52 -0.79
N VAL A 34 7.93 -5.78 -1.22
CA VAL A 34 7.42 -6.23 -2.51
C VAL A 34 5.95 -6.59 -2.39
N ILE A 35 5.14 -6.03 -3.29
CA ILE A 35 3.73 -6.36 -3.42
C ILE A 35 3.62 -7.57 -4.34
N ARG A 36 2.99 -8.64 -3.84
CA ARG A 36 2.81 -9.90 -4.54
C ARG A 36 1.32 -10.17 -4.77
N GLU A 37 0.99 -10.71 -5.94
CA GLU A 37 -0.30 -11.32 -6.21
C GLU A 37 -0.43 -12.68 -5.51
N ARG A 38 -1.64 -13.24 -5.50
CA ARG A 38 -1.96 -14.49 -4.81
C ARG A 38 -1.19 -15.69 -5.34
N ASP A 39 -0.78 -15.65 -6.61
CA ASP A 39 0.06 -16.65 -7.27
C ASP A 39 1.57 -16.47 -6.98
N GLY A 40 1.94 -15.46 -6.18
CA GLY A 40 3.31 -15.13 -5.82
C GLY A 40 4.01 -14.19 -6.80
N GLY A 41 3.35 -13.81 -7.90
CA GLY A 41 3.84 -12.87 -8.90
C GLY A 41 4.09 -11.48 -8.31
N ILE A 42 5.24 -10.88 -8.63
CA ILE A 42 5.55 -9.52 -8.18
C ILE A 42 4.78 -8.53 -9.04
N VAL A 43 4.02 -7.65 -8.40
CA VAL A 43 3.23 -6.62 -9.11
C VAL A 43 3.62 -5.21 -8.76
N GLY A 44 4.44 -5.03 -7.73
CA GLY A 44 4.87 -3.71 -7.32
C GLY A 44 5.77 -3.66 -6.10
N VAL A 45 6.05 -2.44 -5.67
CA VAL A 45 6.86 -2.12 -4.49
C VAL A 45 6.16 -1.06 -3.66
N MET A 46 6.27 -1.20 -2.34
CA MET A 46 5.80 -0.25 -1.35
C MET A 46 7.00 0.34 -0.61
N SER A 47 7.04 1.66 -0.50
CA SER A 47 8.11 2.39 0.17
C SER A 47 7.59 3.64 0.87
N LEU A 48 8.42 4.28 1.69
CA LEU A 48 8.09 5.60 2.24
C LEU A 48 8.58 6.73 1.31
N SER A 49 7.87 7.84 1.33
CA SER A 49 8.38 9.09 0.78
C SER A 49 9.63 9.53 1.56
N GLY A 50 10.49 10.38 0.96
CA GLY A 50 11.67 10.91 1.65
C GLY A 50 11.34 11.66 2.95
N SER A 51 10.15 12.27 3.03
CA SER A 51 9.63 12.88 4.25
C SER A 51 9.08 11.90 5.30
N GLY A 52 8.88 10.63 4.93
CA GLY A 52 8.21 9.60 5.73
C GLY A 52 6.72 9.85 5.99
N LYS A 53 6.13 10.91 5.41
CA LYS A 53 4.71 11.27 5.59
C LYS A 53 3.79 10.56 4.60
N GLY A 54 4.32 10.15 3.45
CA GLY A 54 3.59 9.42 2.41
C GLY A 54 4.10 7.99 2.28
N MET A 55 3.18 7.06 2.03
CA MET A 55 3.48 5.73 1.54
C MET A 55 3.37 5.75 0.02
N LYS A 56 4.47 5.44 -0.65
CA LYS A 56 4.55 5.25 -2.09
C LYS A 56 4.24 3.79 -2.42
N ILE A 57 3.39 3.59 -3.42
CA ILE A 57 3.04 2.29 -3.94
C ILE A 57 3.25 2.38 -5.45
N VAL A 58 4.21 1.64 -5.98
CA VAL A 58 4.47 1.54 -7.42
C VAL A 58 3.92 0.22 -7.90
N ILE A 59 2.89 0.25 -8.75
CA ILE A 59 2.28 -0.94 -9.36
C ILE A 59 2.15 -0.69 -10.84
N ARG A 60 2.62 -1.64 -11.67
CA ARG A 60 2.60 -1.53 -13.14
C ARG A 60 3.11 -0.17 -13.63
N GLU A 61 4.28 0.22 -13.12
CA GLU A 61 4.99 1.48 -13.46
C GLU A 61 4.28 2.78 -13.05
N ARG A 62 3.13 2.70 -12.38
CA ARG A 62 2.42 3.88 -11.88
C ARG A 62 2.69 4.08 -10.41
N LEU A 63 3.04 5.32 -10.04
CA LEU A 63 3.24 5.73 -8.67
C LEU A 63 1.94 6.22 -8.06
N TYR A 64 1.63 5.70 -6.88
CA TYR A 64 0.50 6.08 -6.05
C TYR A 64 1.01 6.49 -4.68
N VAL A 65 0.42 7.53 -4.08
CA VAL A 65 0.84 8.04 -2.77
C VAL A 65 -0.36 8.20 -1.84
N THR A 66 -0.25 7.66 -0.62
CA THR A 66 -1.25 7.84 0.44
C THR A 66 -0.58 8.36 1.71
N PRO A 67 -1.24 9.24 2.50
CA PRO A 67 -0.70 9.65 3.78
C PRO A 67 -0.50 8.45 4.72
N VAL A 68 0.67 8.36 5.37
CA VAL A 68 0.97 7.31 6.37
C VAL A 68 -0.07 7.30 7.50
N ARG A 69 -0.53 8.49 7.93
CA ARG A 69 -1.60 8.62 8.92
C ARG A 69 -2.87 7.86 8.51
N ARG A 70 -3.21 7.90 7.22
CA ARG A 70 -4.37 7.19 6.70
C ARG A 70 -4.16 5.68 6.77
N MET A 71 -2.99 5.19 6.33
CA MET A 71 -2.69 3.77 6.40
C MET A 71 -2.77 3.23 7.84
N LYS A 72 -2.25 3.97 8.82
CA LYS A 72 -2.37 3.59 10.24
C LYS A 72 -3.82 3.44 10.67
N ARG A 73 -4.70 4.37 10.30
CA ARG A 73 -6.14 4.26 10.60
C ARG A 73 -6.80 3.06 9.95
N VAL A 74 -6.35 2.64 8.77
CA VAL A 74 -6.85 1.42 8.11
C VAL A 74 -6.40 0.18 8.88
N LEU A 75 -5.12 0.12 9.28
CA LEU A 75 -4.58 -0.97 10.10
C LEU A 75 -5.23 -1.06 11.49
N GLU A 76 -5.73 0.06 12.00
CA GLU A 76 -6.50 0.14 13.25
C GLU A 76 -7.99 -0.20 13.05
N GLY A 77 -8.43 -0.55 11.84
CA GLY A 77 -9.84 -0.81 11.52
C GLY A 77 -10.75 0.42 11.54
N LYS A 78 -10.19 1.62 11.75
CA LYS A 78 -10.92 2.90 11.80
C LYS A 78 -11.30 3.42 10.41
N GLU A 79 -10.68 2.89 9.35
CA GLU A 79 -11.04 3.14 7.96
C GLU A 79 -11.11 1.82 7.18
N LYS A 80 -12.16 1.62 6.38
CA LYS A 80 -12.43 0.35 5.67
C LYS A 80 -11.60 0.11 4.41
N LYS A 81 -10.86 1.12 3.89
CA LYS A 81 -10.10 1.02 2.63
C LYS A 81 -8.70 1.66 2.77
N GLY A 82 -7.66 0.91 2.41
CA GLY A 82 -6.22 1.25 2.51
C GLY A 82 -5.84 2.60 1.91
N ALA A 83 -6.47 2.93 0.79
CA ALA A 83 -6.42 4.22 0.12
C ALA A 83 -7.31 4.17 -1.11
N VAL A 84 -7.96 5.28 -1.43
CA VAL A 84 -8.54 5.56 -2.75
C VAL A 84 -7.65 6.63 -3.35
N PHE A 85 -6.93 6.31 -4.41
CA PHE A 85 -5.99 7.23 -5.04
C PHE A 85 -6.69 7.97 -6.18
N GLY A 86 -6.90 9.28 -6.04
CA GLY A 86 -7.13 10.16 -7.17
C GLY A 86 -5.79 10.36 -7.88
N GLY A 87 -5.66 9.85 -9.10
CA GLY A 87 -4.44 10.06 -9.88
C GLY A 87 -4.37 11.50 -10.35
N GLU A 88 -3.38 12.26 -9.89
CA GLU A 88 -2.87 13.37 -10.68
C GLU A 88 -1.83 12.79 -11.63
N LYS A 89 -2.01 13.04 -12.93
CA LYS A 89 -0.96 12.82 -13.93
C LYS A 89 0.24 13.67 -13.51
N LEU A 90 1.41 13.04 -13.36
CA LEU A 90 2.68 13.73 -13.51
C LEU A 90 2.90 14.04 -14.99
#